data_AF-A0A497XV49-F1
#
_entry.id   AF-A0A497XV49-F1
#
_cell.length_a   1.000
_cell.length_b   1.000
_cell.length_c   1.000
_cell.angle_alpha   90.00
_cell.angle_beta   90.00
_cell.angle_gamma   90.00
#
_symmetry.space_group_name_H-M   'P 1'
#
loop_
_entity.id
_entity.type
_entity.pdbx_description
1 polymer ?
#
loop_
_entity_poly.entity_id
_entity_poly.type
_entity_poly.pdbx_seq_one_letter_code
_entity_poly.pdbx_strand_id
1 'polypeptide(L)'
;MTTVKITEDILLKELFELFPEAKELLKPYGYSKVVDLGIEEVVVDKLSLKGLLRLGEVEEERFGEVIREIQSLYNKKLEEK
;
A
#
# COMPACT_ATOMS: atom_id res chain seq x y z
N MET A 1 -17.28 3.34 15.27
CA MET A 1 -16.38 3.58 14.12
C MET A 1 -16.30 2.31 13.32
N THR A 2 -16.64 2.34 12.04
CA THR A 2 -16.39 1.21 11.13
C THR A 2 -14.89 1.17 10.87
N THR A 3 -14.21 0.15 11.42
CA THR A 3 -12.77 -0.03 11.20
C THR A 3 -12.57 -0.44 9.74
N VAL A 4 -11.98 0.44 8.92
CA VAL A 4 -11.59 0.08 7.55
C VAL A 4 -10.52 -0.99 7.64
N LYS A 5 -10.80 -2.16 7.06
CA LYS A 5 -9.87 -3.29 7.02
C LYS A 5 -9.12 -3.25 5.69
N ILE A 6 -7.83 -3.02 5.76
CA ILE A 6 -6.92 -3.08 4.61
C ILE A 6 -6.61 -4.55 4.35
N THR A 7 -6.76 -4.97 3.09
CA THR A 7 -6.46 -6.33 2.62
C THR A 7 -5.44 -6.28 1.49
N GLU A 8 -4.85 -7.42 1.13
CA GLU A 8 -3.88 -7.48 0.04
C GLU A 8 -4.49 -7.15 -1.34
N ASP A 9 -5.81 -7.32 -1.49
CA ASP A 9 -6.54 -7.11 -2.74
C ASP A 9 -6.94 -5.64 -2.97
N ILE A 10 -6.73 -4.75 -1.99
CA ILE A 10 -7.04 -3.33 -2.14
C ILE A 10 -6.25 -2.73 -3.31
N LEU A 11 -6.92 -1.91 -4.14
CA LEU A 11 -6.24 -1.16 -5.19
C LEU A 11 -5.35 -0.09 -4.57
N LEU A 12 -4.17 0.14 -5.15
CA LEU A 12 -3.26 1.19 -4.69
C LEU A 12 -3.93 2.56 -4.73
N LYS A 13 -4.74 2.84 -5.76
CA LYS A 13 -5.53 4.07 -5.85
C LYS A 13 -6.42 4.26 -4.61
N GLU A 14 -7.21 3.24 -4.26
CA GLU A 14 -8.11 3.28 -3.11
C GLU A 14 -7.33 3.45 -1.80
N LEU A 15 -6.21 2.74 -1.66
CA LEU A 15 -5.33 2.86 -0.50
C LEU A 15 -4.77 4.28 -0.36
N PHE A 16 -4.33 4.92 -1.45
CA PHE A 16 -3.77 6.26 -1.42
C PHE A 16 -4.82 7.36 -1.26
N GLU A 17 -6.05 7.14 -1.69
CA GLU A 17 -7.17 8.04 -1.40
C GLU A 17 -7.55 7.99 0.09
N LEU A 18 -7.51 6.81 0.70
CA LEU A 18 -7.77 6.62 2.13
C LEU A 18 -6.60 7.10 3.02
N PHE A 19 -5.38 6.84 2.57
CA PHE A 19 -4.15 7.06 3.33
C PHE A 19 -2.99 7.43 2.38
N PRO A 20 -2.87 8.71 1.98
CA PRO A 20 -1.83 9.17 1.06
C PRO A 20 -0.41 8.84 1.49
N GLU A 21 -0.14 8.82 2.80
CA GLU A 21 1.18 8.51 3.37
C GLU A 21 1.60 7.04 3.16
N ALA A 22 0.67 6.15 2.78
CA ALA A 22 1.01 4.78 2.37
C ALA A 22 1.99 4.76 1.19
N LYS A 23 2.04 5.81 0.35
CA LYS A 23 3.01 5.93 -0.73
C LYS A 23 4.45 5.85 -0.22
N GLU A 24 4.77 6.59 0.83
CA GLU A 24 6.12 6.61 1.41
C GLU A 24 6.46 5.27 2.05
N LEU A 25 5.51 4.66 2.76
CA LEU A 25 5.69 3.33 3.35
C LEU A 25 5.94 2.26 2.28
N LEU A 26 5.28 2.35 1.12
CA LEU A 26 5.37 1.36 0.07
C LEU A 26 6.62 1.49 -0.81
N LYS A 27 7.41 2.57 -0.69
CA LYS A 27 8.67 2.77 -1.43
C LYS A 27 9.62 1.56 -1.33
N PRO A 28 10.00 1.08 -0.13
CA PRO A 28 10.87 -0.09 0.02
C PRO A 28 10.25 -1.40 -0.50
N TYR A 29 8.94 -1.45 -0.70
CA TYR A 29 8.21 -2.65 -1.12
C TYR A 29 7.84 -2.66 -2.62
N GLY A 30 8.54 -1.88 -3.44
CA GLY A 30 8.38 -1.86 -4.89
C GLY A 30 7.80 -0.56 -5.45
N TYR A 31 7.25 0.33 -4.61
CA TYR A 31 6.72 1.60 -5.11
C TYR A 31 7.82 2.55 -5.58
N SER A 32 9.05 2.46 -5.06
CA SER A 32 10.19 3.20 -5.62
C SER A 32 10.38 2.86 -7.11
N LYS A 33 10.34 1.57 -7.47
CA LYS A 33 10.46 1.12 -8.87
C LYS A 33 9.36 1.73 -9.75
N VAL A 34 8.13 1.83 -9.23
CA VAL A 34 6.99 2.45 -9.96
C VAL A 34 7.26 3.94 -10.24
N VAL A 35 7.76 4.67 -9.25
CA VAL A 35 8.09 6.10 -9.37
C VAL A 35 9.28 6.30 -10.31
N ASP A 36 10.35 5.53 -10.14
CA ASP A 36 11.59 5.62 -10.92
C ASP A 36 11.35 5.34 -12.42
N LEU A 37 10.41 4.44 -12.73
CA LEU A 37 9.99 4.13 -14.10
C LEU A 37 9.01 5.15 -14.68
N GLY A 38 8.48 6.08 -13.87
CA GLY A 38 7.51 7.09 -14.29
C GLY A 38 6.16 6.51 -14.73
N ILE A 39 5.77 5.35 -14.21
CA ILE A 39 4.56 4.63 -14.63
C ILE A 39 3.39 4.75 -13.63
N GLU A 40 3.53 5.58 -12.60
CA GLU A 40 2.57 5.69 -11.50
C GLU A 40 1.13 5.90 -11.99
N GLU A 41 0.91 6.85 -12.90
CA GLU A 41 -0.42 7.18 -13.45
C GLU A 41 -1.07 6.04 -14.24
N VAL A 42 -0.27 5.07 -14.70
CA VAL A 42 -0.71 3.95 -15.54
C VAL A 42 -1.00 2.70 -14.71
N VAL A 43 -0.31 2.54 -13.57
CA VAL A 43 -0.37 1.32 -12.75
C VAL A 43 -1.18 1.49 -11.47
N VAL A 44 -1.20 2.67 -10.85
CA VAL A 44 -1.83 2.85 -9.53
C VAL A 44 -3.34 2.56 -9.54
N ASP A 45 -4.00 2.80 -10.67
CA ASP A 45 -5.44 2.53 -10.86
C ASP A 45 -5.78 1.04 -11.03
N LYS A 46 -4.80 0.20 -11.39
CA LYS A 46 -4.97 -1.23 -11.72
C LYS A 46 -4.21 -2.17 -10.81
N LEU A 47 -3.21 -1.67 -10.10
CA LEU A 47 -2.32 -2.47 -9.27
C LEU A 47 -2.92 -2.61 -7.87
N SER A 48 -3.07 -3.85 -7.42
CA SER A 48 -3.39 -4.13 -6.01
C SER A 48 -2.14 -4.01 -5.14
N LEU A 49 -2.33 -3.87 -3.83
CA LEU A 49 -1.24 -3.96 -2.87
C LEU A 49 -0.43 -5.25 -3.05
N LYS A 50 -1.10 -6.40 -3.18
CA LYS A 50 -0.45 -7.69 -3.47
C LYS A 50 0.39 -7.65 -4.74
N GLY A 51 -0.15 -7.07 -5.81
CA GLY A 51 0.55 -6.93 -7.08
C GLY A 51 1.82 -6.10 -6.94
N LEU A 52 1.76 -5.00 -6.17
CA LEU A 52 2.91 -4.17 -5.87
C LEU A 52 3.99 -4.94 -5.10
N LEU A 53 3.60 -5.66 -4.03
CA LEU A 53 4.56 -6.43 -3.23
C LEU A 53 5.28 -7.49 -4.07
N ARG A 54 4.56 -8.13 -5.02
CA ARG A 54 5.16 -9.05 -5.99
C ARG A 54 6.15 -8.36 -6.94
N LEU A 55 5.83 -7.17 -7.45
CA LEU A 55 6.75 -6.36 -8.27
C LEU A 55 7.99 -5.91 -7.47
N GLY A 56 7.80 -5.66 -6.17
CA GLY A 56 8.85 -5.37 -5.21
C GLY A 56 9.69 -6.57 -4.81
N GLU A 57 9.39 -7.78 -5.32
CA GLU A 57 10.06 -9.04 -4.97
C GLU A 57 10.01 -9.31 -3.45
N VAL A 58 8.94 -8.85 -2.79
CA VAL A 58 8.66 -9.17 -1.40
C VAL A 58 8.26 -10.65 -1.33
N GLU A 59 8.79 -11.38 -0.36
CA GLU A 59 8.43 -12.78 -0.12
C GLU A 59 6.99 -12.87 0.39
N GLU A 60 6.21 -13.85 -0.08
CA GLU A 60 4.78 -13.95 0.24
C GLU A 60 4.52 -14.09 1.75
N GLU A 61 5.41 -14.78 2.48
CA GLU A 61 5.35 -14.88 3.96
C GLU A 61 5.37 -13.52 4.67
N ARG A 62 5.94 -12.49 4.03
CA ARG A 62 6.06 -11.13 4.58
C ARG A 62 4.89 -10.23 4.23
N PHE A 63 3.98 -10.64 3.33
CA PHE A 63 2.86 -9.79 2.91
C PHE A 63 1.97 -9.41 4.08
N GLY A 64 1.68 -10.37 4.96
CA GLY A 64 0.87 -10.14 6.15
C GLY A 64 1.52 -9.17 7.14
N GLU A 65 2.85 -9.05 7.15
CA GLU A 65 3.56 -8.06 7.99
C GLU A 65 3.35 -6.65 7.44
N VAL A 66 3.56 -6.46 6.14
CA VAL A 66 3.37 -5.16 5.46
C VAL A 66 1.93 -4.67 5.61
N ILE A 67 0.95 -5.54 5.40
CA ILE A 67 -0.47 -5.18 5.55
C ILE A 67 -0.79 -4.76 6.99
N ARG A 68 -0.25 -5.47 7.99
CA ARG A 68 -0.42 -5.10 9.40
C ARG A 68 0.23 -3.77 9.73
N GLU A 69 1.38 -3.47 9.14
CA GLU A 69 2.06 -2.19 9.31
C GLU A 69 1.23 -1.04 8.74
N ILE A 70 0.72 -1.18 7.51
CA ILE A 70 -0.17 -0.21 6.87
C ILE A 70 -1.43 -0.01 7.72
N GLN A 71 -2.08 -1.10 8.16
CA GLN A 71 -3.27 -1.03 9.01
C GLN A 71 -3.00 -0.32 10.34
N SER A 72 -1.86 -0.61 10.97
CA SER A 72 -1.45 0.01 12.24
C SER A 72 -1.27 1.52 12.10
N LEU A 73 -0.59 1.96 11.04
CA LEU A 73 -0.38 3.37 10.75
C LEU A 73 -1.68 4.10 10.40
N TYR A 74 -2.53 3.47 9.58
CA TYR A 74 -3.85 4.00 9.27
C TYR A 74 -4.70 4.19 10.53
N ASN A 75 -4.71 3.20 11.44
CA ASN A 75 -5.46 3.30 12.69
C ASN A 75 -4.93 4.42 13.59
N LYS A 76 -3.60 4.53 13.76
CA LYS A 76 -2.98 5.64 14.51
C LYS A 76 -3.39 7.00 13.96
N LYS A 77 -3.43 7.14 12.63
CA LYS A 77 -3.85 8.37 11.98
C LYS A 77 -5.31 8.71 12.18
N LEU A 78 -6.19 7.72 12.32
CA LEU A 78 -7.59 7.96 12.70
C LEU A 78 -7.74 8.39 14.15
N GLU A 79 -6.87 7.94 15.05
CA GLU A 79 -6.87 8.36 16.47
C GLU A 79 -6.32 9.79 16.67
N GLU A 80 -5.48 10.27 15.74
CA GLU A 80 -4.96 11.65 15.73
C GLU A 80 -5.96 12.70 15.19
N LYS A 81 -7.09 12.27 14.62
CA LYS A 81 -8.13 13.15 14.03
C LYS A 81 -9.36 13.25 14.92
#